data_AF-A0AB39HM17-F1
#
_entry.id   AF-A0AB39HM17-F1
#
_cell.length_a   1.000
_cell.length_b   1.000
_cell.length_c   1.000
_cell.angle_alpha   90.00
_cell.angle_beta   90.00
_cell.angle_gamma   90.00
#
_symmetry.space_group_name_H-M   'P 1'
#
loop_
_entity.id
_entity.type
_entity.pdbx_description
1 polymer ?
#
loop_
_entity_poly.entity_id
_entity_poly.type
_entity_poly.pdbx_seq_one_letter_code
_entity_poly.pdbx_strand_id
1 'polypeptide(L)'
;MATKHEQILKYIYSLKVGSKISVRQLASDLQVSDGTAYRAIKEAENQGFVSTIERVGTIRIERKQKDNFEKLTYAEVINIVDGQVLGGRDGLHKTLNKFLIGAMQLEAMMQYTEPDSLLIVGNRVRAHELAIEKGAAVLITGGFDTEDSIKKLADEKQLPIISTSYDTFTVAAMINRAIYDQLIKKEIVFVQDILTPYDQLYYLYTHDKIERWYELNQISMHTRFPVVNENKRLCGVVTSKDIIGKDKSLTIEKVMTKSPQVVQEKTSIAYVAHMMVWEGIEVIPVVDTSYNLIGLVSRQDVLKALQEIQRQPQVGDTIDDIVASNLKAINEEQTAFETKVLPQMTNQLGTLSDGVFTAIITEASSRALLQMKKGNLVVETITVSFIKPVQIESTLIIKPKILETGRIYAKIDVSVYHEDKIVGKGLLMAQLIDR
;
A
#
# COMPACT_ATOMS: atom_id res chain seq x y z
N MET A 1 -31.63 9.72 -15.61
CA MET A 1 -31.37 11.18 -15.44
C MET A 1 -30.34 11.34 -14.35
N ALA A 2 -29.32 12.18 -14.53
CA ALA A 2 -28.33 12.43 -13.49
C ALA A 2 -29.03 13.04 -12.27
N THR A 3 -28.66 12.61 -11.06
CA THR A 3 -29.22 13.18 -9.84
C THR A 3 -28.81 14.65 -9.70
N LYS A 4 -29.58 15.45 -8.95
CA LYS A 4 -29.21 16.85 -8.65
C LYS A 4 -27.80 16.96 -8.06
N HIS A 5 -27.37 15.94 -7.29
CA HIS A 5 -26.02 15.83 -6.72
C HIS A 5 -24.93 15.60 -7.79
N GLU A 6 -25.15 14.68 -8.72
CA GLU A 6 -24.20 14.42 -9.83
C GLU A 6 -24.08 15.62 -10.78
N GLN A 7 -25.17 16.36 -11.00
CA GLN A 7 -25.16 17.58 -11.81
C GLN A 7 -24.26 18.66 -11.18
N ILE A 8 -24.28 18.78 -9.84
CA ILE A 8 -23.40 19.70 -9.11
C ILE A 8 -21.94 19.28 -9.25
N LEU A 9 -21.63 17.99 -9.09
CA LEU A 9 -20.25 17.50 -9.23
C LEU A 9 -19.71 17.76 -10.64
N LYS A 10 -20.51 17.47 -11.68
CA LYS A 10 -20.13 17.80 -13.07
C LYS A 10 -19.89 19.29 -13.28
N TYR A 11 -20.73 20.14 -12.69
CA TYR A 11 -20.53 21.59 -12.73
C TYR A 11 -19.21 21.99 -12.05
N ILE A 12 -18.95 21.51 -10.83
CA ILE A 12 -17.70 21.76 -10.10
C ILE A 12 -16.47 21.32 -10.91
N TYR A 13 -16.53 20.16 -11.57
CA TYR A 13 -15.42 19.64 -12.38
C TYR A 13 -15.15 20.47 -13.63
N SER A 14 -16.18 21.11 -14.18
CA SER A 14 -16.06 22.01 -15.34
C SER A 14 -15.48 23.40 -15.00
N LEU A 15 -15.43 23.78 -13.72
CA LEU A 15 -14.87 25.07 -13.30
C LEU A 15 -13.36 25.12 -13.54
N LYS A 16 -12.87 26.30 -13.95
CA LYS A 16 -11.42 26.57 -14.05
C LYS A 16 -10.77 26.47 -12.68
N VAL A 17 -9.55 25.93 -12.62
CA VAL A 17 -8.72 25.94 -11.41
C VAL A 17 -8.57 27.38 -10.90
N GLY A 18 -8.69 27.58 -9.60
CA GLY A 18 -8.73 28.89 -8.93
C GLY A 18 -10.13 29.49 -8.76
N SER A 19 -11.17 28.92 -9.37
CA SER A 19 -12.55 29.43 -9.22
C SER A 19 -13.05 29.28 -7.78
N LYS A 20 -13.64 30.34 -7.22
CA LYS A 20 -14.31 30.29 -5.91
C LYS A 20 -15.63 29.54 -6.02
N ILE A 21 -15.91 28.68 -5.04
CA ILE A 21 -17.11 27.87 -4.95
C ILE A 21 -17.83 28.24 -3.66
N SER A 22 -19.07 28.71 -3.77
CA SER A 22 -19.91 29.09 -2.64
C SER A 22 -21.13 28.19 -2.58
N VAL A 23 -21.42 27.63 -1.40
CA VAL A 23 -22.60 26.76 -1.17
C VAL A 23 -23.88 27.45 -1.65
N ARG A 24 -24.09 28.72 -1.24
CA ARG A 24 -25.31 29.48 -1.56
C ARG A 24 -25.42 29.83 -3.03
N GLN A 25 -24.30 30.20 -3.65
CA GLN A 25 -24.28 30.55 -5.07
C GLN A 25 -24.56 29.32 -5.93
N LEU A 26 -23.90 28.21 -5.59
CA LEU A 26 -24.06 26.95 -6.29
C LEU A 26 -25.46 26.33 -6.08
N ALA A 27 -26.05 26.51 -4.90
CA ALA A 27 -27.43 26.13 -4.62
C ALA A 27 -28.45 26.93 -5.46
N SER A 28 -28.23 28.25 -5.57
CA SER A 28 -29.05 29.16 -6.38
C SER A 28 -28.94 28.85 -7.87
N ASP A 29 -27.73 28.77 -8.41
CA ASP A 29 -27.46 28.62 -9.84
C ASP A 29 -27.99 27.29 -10.39
N LEU A 30 -27.98 26.24 -9.58
CA LEU A 30 -28.43 24.90 -9.97
C LEU A 30 -29.83 24.53 -9.43
N GLN A 31 -30.52 25.46 -8.78
CA GLN A 31 -31.86 25.26 -8.18
C GLN A 31 -31.94 24.00 -7.30
N VAL A 32 -31.00 23.90 -6.36
CA VAL A 32 -30.87 22.81 -5.39
C VAL A 32 -30.86 23.35 -3.96
N SER A 33 -31.02 22.46 -2.96
CA SER A 33 -30.90 22.88 -1.56
C SER A 33 -29.45 23.14 -1.15
N ASP A 34 -29.24 24.06 -0.21
CA ASP A 34 -27.92 24.32 0.40
C ASP A 34 -27.25 23.04 0.92
N GLY A 35 -28.05 22.13 1.50
CA GLY A 35 -27.55 20.84 1.99
C GLY A 35 -27.04 19.92 0.88
N THR A 36 -27.70 19.91 -0.28
CA THR A 36 -27.26 19.14 -1.47
C THR A 36 -25.98 19.75 -2.05
N ALA A 37 -25.90 21.08 -2.15
CA ALA A 37 -24.72 21.79 -2.61
C ALA A 37 -23.52 21.57 -1.67
N TYR A 38 -23.73 21.66 -0.36
CA TYR A 38 -22.70 21.42 0.65
C TYR A 38 -22.15 19.99 0.57
N ARG A 39 -23.04 18.99 0.44
CA ARG A 39 -22.64 17.58 0.34
C ARG A 39 -21.79 17.32 -0.91
N ALA A 40 -22.17 17.91 -2.04
CA ALA A 40 -21.41 17.78 -3.29
C ALA A 40 -20.05 18.50 -3.22
N ILE A 41 -19.97 19.66 -2.57
CA ILE A 41 -18.70 20.35 -2.32
C ILE A 41 -17.78 19.51 -1.44
N LYS A 42 -18.31 18.91 -0.36
CA LYS A 42 -17.53 18.02 0.51
C LYS A 42 -17.05 16.76 -0.20
N GLU A 43 -17.85 16.22 -1.11
CA GLU A 43 -17.43 15.09 -1.93
C GLU A 43 -16.34 15.48 -2.95
N ALA A 44 -16.48 16.63 -3.62
CA ALA A 44 -15.46 17.15 -4.52
C ALA A 44 -14.14 17.50 -3.78
N GLU A 45 -14.24 17.93 -2.51
CA GLU A 45 -13.09 18.13 -1.62
C GLU A 45 -12.40 16.81 -1.27
N ASN A 46 -13.17 15.78 -0.89
CA ASN A 46 -12.62 14.43 -0.63
C ASN A 46 -11.99 13.78 -1.87
N GLN A 47 -12.49 14.10 -3.06
CA GLN A 47 -11.92 13.65 -4.33
C GLN A 47 -10.74 14.52 -4.81
N GLY A 48 -10.34 15.54 -4.04
CA GLY A 48 -9.18 16.38 -4.32
C GLY A 48 -9.36 17.38 -5.46
N PHE A 49 -10.60 17.67 -5.87
CA PHE A 49 -10.90 18.67 -6.89
C PHE A 49 -11.09 20.08 -6.33
N VAL A 50 -11.33 20.18 -5.03
CA VAL A 50 -11.70 21.40 -4.31
C VAL A 50 -10.98 21.45 -2.97
N SER A 51 -10.61 22.64 -2.48
CA SER A 51 -10.02 22.83 -1.15
C SER A 51 -10.66 24.02 -0.44
N THR A 52 -11.02 23.83 0.83
CA THR A 52 -11.51 24.90 1.69
C THR A 52 -10.37 25.52 2.48
N ILE A 53 -10.10 26.80 2.21
CA ILE A 53 -9.02 27.55 2.86
C ILE A 53 -9.64 28.57 3.82
N GLU A 54 -9.20 28.58 5.07
CA GLU A 54 -9.66 29.57 6.06
C GLU A 54 -9.47 31.01 5.52
N ARG A 55 -10.49 31.85 5.70
CA ARG A 55 -10.54 33.26 5.26
C ARG A 55 -10.58 33.52 3.74
N VAL A 56 -10.32 32.52 2.90
CA VAL A 56 -10.38 32.63 1.43
C VAL A 56 -11.67 32.02 0.88
N GLY A 57 -12.16 30.95 1.52
CA GLY A 57 -13.32 30.17 1.09
C GLY A 57 -12.91 28.92 0.32
N THR A 58 -13.90 28.24 -0.25
CA THR A 58 -13.70 27.01 -1.01
C THR A 58 -13.31 27.33 -2.46
N ILE A 59 -12.23 26.73 -2.96
CA ILE A 59 -11.69 26.99 -4.31
C ILE A 59 -11.48 25.70 -5.10
N ARG A 60 -11.68 25.77 -6.42
CA ARG A 60 -11.30 24.70 -7.36
C ARG A 60 -9.78 24.60 -7.41
N ILE A 61 -9.23 23.43 -7.09
CA ILE A 61 -7.78 23.17 -7.18
C ILE A 61 -7.49 22.19 -8.30
N GLU A 62 -6.29 22.20 -8.87
CA GLU A 62 -5.92 21.13 -9.80
C GLU A 62 -6.04 19.77 -9.08
N ARG A 63 -6.59 18.75 -9.76
CA ARG A 63 -6.70 17.42 -9.15
C ARG A 63 -5.28 17.00 -8.85
N LYS A 64 -4.92 16.93 -7.57
CA LYS A 64 -3.69 16.24 -7.18
C LYS A 64 -3.80 14.85 -7.80
N GLN A 65 -2.97 14.55 -8.79
CA GLN A 65 -2.57 13.17 -8.99
C GLN A 65 -2.10 12.70 -7.62
N LYS A 66 -2.27 11.41 -7.28
CA LYS A 66 -1.59 10.88 -6.10
C LYS A 66 -0.08 11.01 -6.38
N ASP A 67 0.45 12.20 -6.13
CA ASP A 67 1.86 12.51 -6.28
C ASP A 67 2.54 11.66 -5.22
N ASN A 68 3.43 10.80 -5.71
CA ASN A 68 4.23 9.83 -5.00
C ASN A 68 4.37 10.15 -3.50
N PHE A 69 3.83 9.27 -2.65
CA PHE A 69 4.11 9.20 -1.21
C PHE A 69 5.60 8.98 -0.87
N GLU A 70 6.49 9.05 -1.85
CA GLU A 70 7.92 8.79 -1.73
C GLU A 70 8.71 9.95 -1.11
N LYS A 71 8.11 11.13 -0.88
CA LYS A 71 8.87 12.33 -0.52
C LYS A 71 8.35 13.07 0.71
N LEU A 72 9.21 13.14 1.71
CA LEU A 72 9.03 13.81 2.99
C LEU A 72 9.02 15.34 2.80
N THR A 73 8.22 16.08 3.55
CA THR A 73 8.16 17.56 3.53
C THR A 73 8.96 18.18 4.66
N TYR A 74 9.39 19.44 4.54
CA TYR A 74 10.09 20.11 5.65
C TYR A 74 9.23 20.23 6.92
N ALA A 75 7.91 20.34 6.78
CA ALA A 75 6.98 20.28 7.91
C ALA A 75 7.06 18.93 8.66
N GLU A 76 7.18 17.82 7.94
CA GLU A 76 7.34 16.50 8.56
C GLU A 76 8.71 16.34 9.21
N VAL A 77 9.78 16.86 8.59
CA VAL A 77 11.13 16.87 9.20
C VAL A 77 11.08 17.50 10.58
N ILE A 78 10.38 18.63 10.73
CA ILE A 78 10.23 19.31 12.02
C ILE A 78 9.64 18.39 13.08
N ASN A 79 8.56 17.69 12.75
CA ASN A 79 7.91 16.76 13.68
C ASN A 79 8.82 15.57 14.03
N ILE A 80 9.66 15.12 13.10
CA ILE A 80 10.59 13.99 13.32
C ILE A 80 11.71 14.37 14.28
N VAL A 81 12.21 15.60 14.19
CA VAL A 81 13.39 16.06 14.94
C VAL A 81 13.03 16.96 16.12
N ASP A 82 11.75 17.05 16.49
CA ASP A 82 11.21 18.00 17.48
C ASP A 82 11.74 19.43 17.27
N GLY A 83 11.75 19.86 15.99
CA GLY A 83 12.41 21.09 15.56
C GLY A 83 11.60 22.36 15.85
N GLN A 84 12.31 23.48 15.96
CA GLN A 84 11.76 24.81 15.98
C GLN A 84 12.12 25.56 14.69
N VAL A 85 11.13 26.21 14.07
CA VAL A 85 11.38 27.03 12.87
C VAL A 85 11.85 28.42 13.28
N LEU A 86 13.07 28.76 12.87
CA LEU A 86 13.72 30.05 13.11
C LEU A 86 13.39 31.08 12.01
N GLY A 87 13.18 30.62 10.78
CA GLY A 87 12.82 31.45 9.61
C GLY A 87 12.36 30.59 8.43
N GLY A 88 11.79 31.19 7.40
CA GLY A 88 11.35 30.52 6.17
C GLY A 88 10.08 29.68 6.33
N ARG A 89 9.17 30.06 7.23
CA ARG A 89 7.95 29.28 7.57
C ARG A 89 7.05 28.99 6.38
N ASP A 90 6.99 29.90 5.41
CA ASP A 90 6.16 29.70 4.22
C ASP A 90 6.70 28.59 3.30
N GLY A 91 7.97 28.19 3.48
CA GLY A 91 8.60 27.09 2.75
C GLY A 91 8.31 25.68 3.28
N LEU A 92 7.58 25.53 4.38
CA LEU A 92 7.44 24.23 5.06
C LEU A 92 6.67 23.17 4.28
N HIS A 93 5.79 23.60 3.38
CA HIS A 93 5.02 22.70 2.52
C HIS A 93 5.85 22.11 1.37
N LYS A 94 7.07 22.63 1.14
CA LYS A 94 7.97 22.13 0.10
C LYS A 94 8.52 20.76 0.47
N THR A 95 8.82 20.00 -0.56
CA THR A 95 9.29 18.62 -0.47
C THR A 95 10.79 18.56 -0.30
N LEU A 96 11.26 17.67 0.57
CA LEU A 96 12.66 17.30 0.74
C LEU A 96 13.03 16.23 -0.29
N ASN A 97 13.95 16.57 -1.20
CA ASN A 97 14.43 15.60 -2.19
C ASN A 97 15.71 14.89 -1.73
N LYS A 98 16.55 15.57 -0.93
CA LYS A 98 17.89 15.09 -0.54
C LYS A 98 18.32 15.77 0.74
N PHE A 99 18.92 15.05 1.67
CA PHE A 99 19.58 15.67 2.83
C PHE A 99 21.08 15.40 2.82
N LEU A 100 21.84 16.33 3.40
CA LEU A 100 23.30 16.36 3.39
C LEU A 100 23.80 16.68 4.80
N ILE A 101 24.88 16.03 5.22
CA ILE A 101 25.51 16.29 6.52
C ILE A 101 26.76 17.16 6.33
N GLY A 102 26.72 18.38 6.84
CA GLY A 102 27.79 19.37 6.78
C GLY A 102 28.94 19.08 7.75
N ALA A 103 29.66 17.97 7.57
CA ALA A 103 30.82 17.61 8.41
C ALA A 103 32.16 18.19 7.93
N MET A 104 32.28 18.46 6.62
CA MET A 104 33.52 18.91 5.96
C MET A 104 33.78 20.42 6.12
N GLN A 105 34.86 20.95 5.56
CA GLN A 105 35.06 22.41 5.42
C GLN A 105 33.98 23.02 4.51
N LEU A 106 33.74 24.33 4.67
CA LEU A 106 32.63 25.05 4.02
C LEU A 106 32.69 24.90 2.50
N GLU A 107 33.87 25.08 1.92
CA GLU A 107 34.08 25.04 0.47
C GLU A 107 33.73 23.66 -0.11
N ALA A 108 34.10 22.59 0.60
CA ALA A 108 33.84 21.22 0.19
C ALA A 108 32.36 20.83 0.35
N MET A 109 31.72 21.14 1.49
CA MET A 109 30.31 20.80 1.69
C MET A 109 29.39 21.50 0.67
N MET A 110 29.75 22.71 0.25
CA MET A 110 28.95 23.51 -0.67
C MET A 110 28.98 22.98 -2.10
N GLN A 111 29.93 22.13 -2.45
CA GLN A 111 29.96 21.44 -3.76
C GLN A 111 28.85 20.39 -3.88
N TYR A 112 28.40 19.83 -2.76
CA TYR A 112 27.33 18.83 -2.71
C TYR A 112 25.94 19.43 -2.45
N THR A 113 25.90 20.71 -2.06
CA THR A 113 24.65 21.42 -1.72
C THR A 113 23.93 21.85 -3.00
N GLU A 114 22.71 21.34 -3.16
CA GLU A 114 21.86 21.53 -4.33
C GLU A 114 20.53 22.20 -3.92
N PRO A 115 19.81 22.85 -4.85
CA PRO A 115 18.44 23.32 -4.59
C PRO A 115 17.53 22.19 -4.11
N ASP A 116 16.53 22.54 -3.29
CA ASP A 116 15.55 21.59 -2.73
C ASP A 116 16.16 20.48 -1.85
N SER A 117 17.36 20.72 -1.31
CA SER A 117 18.01 19.86 -0.32
C SER A 117 17.92 20.42 1.11
N LEU A 118 18.11 19.55 2.10
CA LEU A 118 18.27 19.92 3.51
C LEU A 118 19.72 19.75 3.95
N LEU A 119 20.37 20.86 4.31
CA LEU A 119 21.69 20.82 4.92
C LEU A 119 21.58 20.69 6.44
N ILE A 120 22.05 19.56 6.98
CA ILE A 120 22.17 19.31 8.42
C ILE A 120 23.57 19.76 8.86
N VAL A 121 23.64 20.79 9.71
CA VAL A 121 24.91 21.40 10.12
C VAL A 121 24.84 21.90 11.56
N GLY A 122 26.00 21.96 12.24
CA GLY A 122 26.09 22.57 13.57
C GLY A 122 26.11 24.10 13.51
N ASN A 123 26.71 24.76 14.49
CA ASN A 123 26.77 26.22 14.63
C ASN A 123 27.72 26.94 13.63
N ARG A 124 27.55 26.74 12.33
CA ARG A 124 28.36 27.39 11.28
C ARG A 124 27.53 28.40 10.51
N VAL A 125 27.42 29.61 11.07
CA VAL A 125 26.58 30.71 10.54
C VAL A 125 26.78 30.95 9.04
N ARG A 126 28.03 31.02 8.56
CA ARG A 126 28.32 31.16 7.12
C ARG A 126 27.81 30.01 6.25
N ALA A 127 27.75 28.80 6.79
CA ALA A 127 27.18 27.66 6.08
C ALA A 127 25.65 27.79 5.99
N HIS A 128 25.00 28.34 7.02
CA HIS A 128 23.56 28.57 7.01
C HIS A 128 23.17 29.55 5.90
N GLU A 129 23.86 30.69 5.84
CA GLU A 129 23.65 31.73 4.82
C GLU A 129 23.84 31.17 3.41
N LEU A 130 24.99 30.56 3.14
CA LEU A 130 25.35 30.07 1.81
C LEU A 130 24.44 28.92 1.32
N ALA A 131 23.95 28.08 2.23
CA ALA A 131 22.99 27.04 1.90
C ALA A 131 21.65 27.64 1.43
N ILE A 132 21.11 28.61 2.17
CA ILE A 132 19.88 29.32 1.83
C ILE A 132 20.05 30.07 0.50
N GLU A 133 21.19 30.72 0.29
CA GLU A 133 21.50 31.37 -1.00
C GLU A 133 21.43 30.40 -2.17
N LYS A 134 21.99 29.20 -2.01
CA LYS A 134 21.99 28.10 -2.99
C LYS A 134 20.64 27.39 -3.17
N GLY A 135 19.62 27.75 -2.39
CA GLY A 135 18.30 27.15 -2.51
C GLY A 135 18.08 25.92 -1.63
N ALA A 136 18.94 25.68 -0.65
CA ALA A 136 18.82 24.57 0.30
C ALA A 136 18.24 25.06 1.62
N ALA A 137 17.33 24.27 2.21
CA ALA A 137 16.88 24.46 3.58
C ALA A 137 18.00 24.09 4.58
N VAL A 138 17.92 24.60 5.80
CA VAL A 138 18.95 24.38 6.82
C VAL A 138 18.33 23.77 8.07
N LEU A 139 18.95 22.72 8.59
CA LEU A 139 18.66 22.15 9.90
C LEU A 139 19.90 22.29 10.79
N ILE A 140 19.77 23.10 11.83
CA ILE A 140 20.81 23.39 12.81
C ILE A 140 20.69 22.41 13.98
N THR A 141 21.75 21.63 14.22
CA THR A 141 21.80 20.63 15.29
C THR A 141 22.40 21.20 16.57
N GLY A 142 22.11 20.60 17.73
CA GLY A 142 22.69 20.99 19.03
C GLY A 142 22.05 22.21 19.70
N GLY A 143 20.87 22.63 19.27
CA GLY A 143 20.08 23.70 19.90
C GLY A 143 20.61 25.11 19.62
N PHE A 144 21.44 25.28 18.59
CA PHE A 144 21.97 26.58 18.21
C PHE A 144 20.96 27.38 17.38
N ASP A 145 21.11 28.70 17.42
CA ASP A 145 20.38 29.66 16.59
C ASP A 145 21.27 30.15 15.43
N THR A 146 20.70 31.00 14.58
CA THR A 146 21.38 31.72 13.50
C THR A 146 21.12 33.22 13.59
N GLU A 147 21.82 34.03 12.79
CA GLU A 147 21.64 35.48 12.77
C GLU A 147 20.29 35.92 12.16
N ASP A 148 19.73 37.03 12.64
CA ASP A 148 18.43 37.55 12.17
C ASP A 148 18.43 37.97 10.70
N SER A 149 19.58 38.39 10.17
CA SER A 149 19.79 38.64 8.74
C SER A 149 19.51 37.38 7.91
N ILE A 150 19.97 36.22 8.38
CA ILE A 150 19.81 34.92 7.71
C ILE A 150 18.38 34.42 7.85
N LYS A 151 17.72 34.66 9.00
CA LYS A 151 16.29 34.35 9.17
C LYS A 151 15.42 35.11 8.17
N LYS A 152 15.70 36.41 7.96
CA LYS A 152 15.02 37.23 6.95
C LYS A 152 15.28 36.72 5.52
N LEU A 153 16.53 36.37 5.22
CA LEU A 153 16.89 35.79 3.92
C LEU A 153 16.12 34.47 3.66
N ALA A 154 15.96 33.65 4.68
CA ALA A 154 15.17 32.42 4.62
C ALA A 154 13.68 32.69 4.39
N ASP A 155 13.11 33.72 5.02
CA ASP A 155 11.73 34.17 4.75
C ASP A 155 11.57 34.64 3.30
N GLU A 156 12.49 35.48 2.81
CA GLU A 156 12.48 35.98 1.43
C GLU A 156 12.55 34.86 0.39
N LYS A 157 13.42 33.86 0.63
CA LYS A 157 13.56 32.70 -0.26
C LYS A 157 12.54 31.59 0.00
N GLN A 158 11.71 31.73 1.04
CA GLN A 158 10.78 30.71 1.50
C GLN A 158 11.47 29.35 1.68
N LEU A 159 12.60 29.33 2.37
CA LEU A 159 13.38 28.13 2.68
C LEU A 159 13.54 28.02 4.19
N PRO A 160 13.06 26.94 4.81
CA PRO A 160 13.02 26.86 6.26
C PRO A 160 14.43 26.73 6.85
N ILE A 161 14.64 27.46 7.95
CA ILE A 161 15.73 27.21 8.89
C ILE A 161 15.10 26.62 10.14
N ILE A 162 15.50 25.39 10.44
CA ILE A 162 14.99 24.59 11.55
C ILE A 162 16.13 24.42 12.55
N SER A 163 15.84 24.54 13.84
CA SER A 163 16.79 24.21 14.91
C SER A 163 16.25 23.07 15.75
N THR A 164 17.11 22.15 16.18
CA THR A 164 16.77 21.05 17.08
C THR A 164 17.85 20.89 18.14
N SER A 165 17.46 20.49 19.35
CA SER A 165 18.39 20.19 20.44
C SER A 165 19.21 18.91 20.21
N TYR A 166 18.79 18.05 19.28
CA TYR A 166 19.49 16.80 18.98
C TYR A 166 20.79 17.05 18.20
N ASP A 167 21.76 16.15 18.38
CA ASP A 167 23.00 16.18 17.61
C ASP A 167 22.82 15.67 16.17
N THR A 168 23.83 15.89 15.34
CA THR A 168 23.81 15.55 13.91
C THR A 168 23.58 14.07 13.63
N PHE A 169 24.15 13.15 14.42
CA PHE A 169 23.95 11.71 14.21
C PHE A 169 22.51 11.32 14.56
N THR A 170 22.02 11.76 15.71
CA THR A 170 20.65 11.49 16.16
C THR A 170 19.63 11.98 15.14
N VAL A 171 19.76 13.22 14.68
CA VAL A 171 18.93 13.80 13.63
C VAL A 171 18.99 12.99 12.34
N ALA A 172 20.19 12.68 11.85
CA ALA A 172 20.35 11.93 10.62
C ALA A 172 19.71 10.54 10.73
N ALA A 173 19.87 9.86 11.86
CA ALA A 173 19.25 8.57 12.13
C ALA A 173 17.71 8.67 12.18
N MET A 174 17.15 9.71 12.82
CA MET A 174 15.71 9.94 12.89
C MET A 174 15.09 10.21 11.52
N ILE A 175 15.70 11.10 10.72
CA ILE A 175 15.24 11.39 9.35
C ILE A 175 15.37 10.15 8.47
N ASN A 176 16.51 9.46 8.54
CA ASN A 176 16.73 8.24 7.77
C ASN A 176 15.69 7.17 8.13
N ARG A 177 15.42 6.95 9.43
CA ARG A 177 14.37 6.05 9.90
C ARG A 177 12.99 6.48 9.42
N ALA A 178 12.66 7.76 9.49
CA ALA A 178 11.35 8.25 9.04
C ALA A 178 11.16 8.05 7.52
N ILE A 179 12.23 8.22 6.74
CA ILE A 179 12.25 7.88 5.31
C ILE A 179 12.01 6.37 5.15
N TYR A 180 12.73 5.51 5.87
CA TYR A 180 12.50 4.06 5.85
C TYR A 180 11.07 3.69 6.23
N ASP A 181 10.51 4.27 7.30
CA ASP A 181 9.15 3.99 7.75
C ASP A 181 8.11 4.47 6.72
N GLN A 182 8.38 5.54 5.97
CA GLN A 182 7.55 5.97 4.84
C GLN A 182 7.71 5.06 3.62
N LEU A 183 8.92 4.58 3.31
CA LEU A 183 9.19 3.70 2.17
C LEU A 183 8.70 2.26 2.41
N ILE A 184 8.68 1.79 3.67
CA ILE A 184 8.11 0.49 4.07
C ILE A 184 6.59 0.51 4.04
N LYS A 185 5.94 1.68 4.08
CA LYS A 185 4.50 1.78 3.83
C LYS A 185 4.22 1.42 2.38
N LYS A 186 4.09 0.11 2.11
CA LYS A 186 3.51 -0.43 0.89
C LYS A 186 2.20 0.32 0.68
N GLU A 187 2.08 1.04 -0.43
CA GLU A 187 0.77 1.55 -0.81
C GLU A 187 -0.15 0.34 -0.89
N ILE A 188 -1.17 0.34 -0.05
CA ILE A 188 -2.22 -0.68 -0.12
C ILE A 188 -2.88 -0.44 -1.47
N VAL A 189 -2.58 -1.29 -2.45
CA VAL A 189 -3.28 -1.29 -3.72
C VAL A 189 -4.71 -1.73 -3.43
N PHE A 190 -5.67 -0.97 -3.93
CA PHE A 190 -7.09 -1.21 -3.75
C PHE A 190 -7.72 -1.74 -5.03
N VAL A 191 -8.90 -2.35 -4.90
CA VAL A 191 -9.68 -2.88 -6.03
C VAL A 191 -9.92 -1.84 -7.12
N GLN A 192 -10.21 -0.59 -6.75
CA GLN A 192 -10.39 0.52 -7.70
C GLN A 192 -9.19 0.76 -8.62
N ASP A 193 -7.98 0.38 -8.21
CA ASP A 193 -6.76 0.65 -8.96
C ASP A 193 -6.56 -0.37 -10.10
N ILE A 194 -7.29 -1.51 -10.08
CA ILE A 194 -7.11 -2.61 -11.05
C ILE A 194 -8.41 -3.13 -11.68
N LEU A 195 -9.58 -2.75 -11.16
CA LEU A 195 -10.84 -3.33 -11.62
C LEU A 195 -11.12 -3.03 -13.09
N THR A 196 -11.81 -3.96 -13.75
CA THR A 196 -12.44 -3.68 -15.04
C THR A 196 -13.72 -2.91 -14.78
N PRO A 197 -13.86 -1.66 -15.28
CA PRO A 197 -14.99 -0.80 -14.98
C PRO A 197 -16.27 -1.26 -15.68
N TYR A 198 -17.42 -0.92 -15.09
CA TYR A 198 -18.75 -1.37 -15.52
C TYR A 198 -19.04 -1.21 -17.03
N ASP A 199 -18.57 -0.13 -17.64
CA ASP A 199 -18.76 0.19 -19.06
C ASP A 199 -18.04 -0.78 -20.01
N GLN A 200 -17.06 -1.51 -19.51
CA GLN A 200 -16.29 -2.51 -20.26
C GLN A 200 -16.71 -3.96 -19.91
N LEU A 201 -17.70 -4.13 -19.03
CA LEU A 201 -18.12 -5.45 -18.58
C LEU A 201 -19.13 -6.10 -19.53
N TYR A 202 -18.91 -7.38 -19.76
CA TYR A 202 -19.97 -8.29 -20.18
C TYR A 202 -20.71 -8.81 -18.93
N TYR A 203 -22.02 -8.66 -18.89
CA TYR A 203 -22.89 -9.12 -17.82
C TYR A 203 -24.21 -9.63 -18.39
N LEU A 204 -24.99 -10.34 -17.58
CA LEU A 204 -26.30 -10.88 -17.94
C LEU A 204 -27.40 -10.26 -17.08
N TYR A 205 -28.61 -10.20 -17.62
CA TYR A 205 -29.81 -9.90 -16.85
C TYR A 205 -30.44 -11.18 -16.29
N THR A 206 -31.19 -11.07 -15.20
CA THR A 206 -31.90 -12.22 -14.60
C THR A 206 -32.85 -12.91 -15.58
N HIS A 207 -33.49 -12.13 -16.46
CA HIS A 207 -34.45 -12.61 -17.44
C HIS A 207 -33.82 -13.15 -18.74
N ASP A 208 -32.50 -12.96 -18.93
CA ASP A 208 -31.79 -13.49 -20.11
C ASP A 208 -31.92 -15.02 -20.18
N LYS A 209 -31.84 -15.57 -21.39
CA LYS A 209 -31.76 -17.01 -21.61
C LYS A 209 -30.31 -17.49 -21.58
N ILE A 210 -30.07 -18.76 -21.30
CA ILE A 210 -28.73 -19.39 -21.38
C ILE A 210 -28.10 -19.20 -22.77
N GLU A 211 -28.90 -19.13 -23.84
CA GLU A 211 -28.41 -18.78 -25.17
C GLU A 211 -27.58 -17.49 -25.21
N ARG A 212 -28.02 -16.45 -24.48
CA ARG A 212 -27.30 -15.18 -24.38
C ARG A 212 -25.93 -15.34 -23.73
N TRP A 213 -25.79 -16.24 -22.75
CA TRP A 213 -24.49 -16.56 -22.16
C TRP A 213 -23.52 -17.10 -23.22
N TYR A 214 -23.98 -17.97 -24.12
CA TYR A 214 -23.13 -18.53 -25.18
C TYR A 214 -22.71 -17.48 -26.20
N GLU A 215 -23.58 -16.52 -26.51
CA GLU A 215 -23.23 -15.37 -27.35
C GLU A 215 -22.12 -14.53 -26.70
N LEU A 216 -22.28 -14.18 -25.41
CA LEU A 216 -21.27 -13.42 -24.67
C LEU A 216 -19.95 -14.19 -24.59
N ASN A 217 -20.01 -15.50 -24.33
CA ASN A 217 -18.83 -16.37 -24.31
C ASN A 217 -18.11 -16.41 -25.66
N GLN A 218 -18.80 -16.44 -26.79
CA GLN A 218 -18.16 -16.41 -28.11
C GLN A 218 -17.47 -15.07 -28.40
N ILE A 219 -18.08 -13.96 -27.96
CA ILE A 219 -17.57 -12.61 -28.24
C ILE A 219 -16.40 -12.26 -27.30
N SER A 220 -16.53 -12.57 -26.01
CA SER A 220 -15.55 -12.17 -25.01
C SER A 220 -14.57 -13.27 -24.60
N MET A 221 -14.82 -14.53 -24.98
CA MET A 221 -14.12 -15.72 -24.48
C MET A 221 -14.22 -15.94 -22.96
N HIS A 222 -15.04 -15.15 -22.25
CA HIS A 222 -15.20 -15.27 -20.80
C HIS A 222 -16.14 -16.42 -20.45
N THR A 223 -15.83 -17.14 -19.37
CA THR A 223 -16.61 -18.29 -18.89
C THR A 223 -17.43 -17.96 -17.64
N ARG A 224 -17.39 -16.71 -17.17
CA ARG A 224 -18.06 -16.25 -15.95
C ARG A 224 -18.59 -14.85 -16.15
N PHE A 225 -19.86 -14.65 -15.83
CA PHE A 225 -20.51 -13.35 -15.99
C PHE A 225 -21.28 -12.99 -14.72
N PRO A 226 -21.19 -11.73 -14.24
CA PRO A 226 -22.09 -11.24 -13.22
C PRO A 226 -23.51 -11.11 -13.79
N VAL A 227 -24.50 -11.32 -12.93
CA VAL A 227 -25.93 -11.21 -13.25
C VAL A 227 -26.52 -10.04 -12.47
N VAL A 228 -27.18 -9.12 -13.18
CA VAL A 228 -27.83 -7.95 -12.59
C VAL A 228 -29.33 -7.95 -12.88
N ASN A 229 -30.09 -7.15 -12.13
CA ASN A 229 -31.47 -6.81 -12.49
C ASN A 229 -31.53 -5.51 -13.31
N GLU A 230 -32.74 -5.10 -13.68
CA GLU A 230 -33.00 -3.84 -14.42
C GLU A 230 -32.41 -2.59 -13.75
N ASN A 231 -32.30 -2.60 -12.42
CA ASN A 231 -31.76 -1.49 -11.64
C ASN A 231 -30.23 -1.56 -11.50
N LYS A 232 -29.55 -2.45 -12.23
CA LYS A 232 -28.09 -2.70 -12.15
C LYS A 232 -27.60 -3.24 -10.81
N ARG A 233 -28.52 -3.68 -9.94
CA ARG A 233 -28.17 -4.34 -8.68
C ARG A 233 -27.69 -5.75 -8.97
N LEU A 234 -26.55 -6.13 -8.40
CA LEU A 234 -26.02 -7.48 -8.55
C LEU A 234 -26.97 -8.50 -7.89
N CYS A 235 -27.32 -9.53 -8.65
CA CYS A 235 -28.24 -10.59 -8.27
C CYS A 235 -27.56 -11.95 -8.18
N GLY A 236 -26.49 -12.18 -8.96
CA GLY A 236 -25.82 -13.47 -9.02
C GLY A 236 -24.56 -13.45 -9.86
N VAL A 237 -23.96 -14.64 -10.00
CA VAL A 237 -22.95 -14.94 -11.01
C VAL A 237 -23.33 -16.23 -11.73
N VAL A 238 -22.97 -16.33 -13.00
CA VAL A 238 -23.13 -17.56 -13.80
C VAL A 238 -21.79 -17.95 -14.38
N THR A 239 -21.42 -19.20 -14.15
CA THR A 239 -20.21 -19.82 -14.69
C THR A 239 -20.55 -20.86 -15.75
N SER A 240 -19.57 -21.29 -16.53
CA SER A 240 -19.73 -22.41 -17.46
C SER A 240 -20.26 -23.68 -16.78
N LYS A 241 -19.84 -23.95 -15.53
CA LYS A 241 -20.32 -25.09 -14.74
C LYS A 241 -21.82 -25.02 -14.45
N ASP A 242 -22.37 -23.81 -14.33
CA ASP A 242 -23.78 -23.61 -13.99
C ASP A 242 -24.71 -23.89 -15.17
N ILE A 243 -24.19 -23.87 -16.41
CA ILE A 243 -24.99 -23.98 -17.64
C ILE A 243 -24.75 -25.26 -18.44
N ILE A 244 -23.63 -25.96 -18.24
CA ILE A 244 -23.31 -27.18 -18.99
C ILE A 244 -24.42 -28.21 -18.81
N GLY A 245 -24.89 -28.75 -19.94
CA GLY A 245 -25.95 -29.78 -19.96
C GLY A 245 -27.37 -29.26 -19.69
N LYS A 246 -27.56 -27.95 -19.55
CA LYS A 246 -28.88 -27.34 -19.36
C LYS A 246 -29.49 -26.89 -20.70
N ASP A 247 -30.83 -26.86 -20.75
CA ASP A 247 -31.57 -26.37 -21.91
C ASP A 247 -31.32 -24.87 -22.13
N LYS A 248 -30.93 -24.49 -23.35
CA LYS A 248 -30.57 -23.11 -23.71
C LYS A 248 -31.71 -22.10 -23.54
N SER A 249 -32.95 -22.56 -23.50
CA SER A 249 -34.16 -21.74 -23.32
C SER A 249 -34.43 -21.35 -21.88
N LEU A 250 -33.77 -21.99 -20.90
CA LEU A 250 -33.90 -21.64 -19.48
C LEU A 250 -33.37 -20.23 -19.20
N THR A 251 -33.98 -19.57 -18.22
CA THR A 251 -33.56 -18.25 -17.78
C THR A 251 -32.32 -18.31 -16.89
N ILE A 252 -31.50 -17.27 -16.97
CA ILE A 252 -30.29 -17.10 -16.16
C ILE A 252 -30.61 -17.13 -14.66
N GLU A 253 -31.71 -16.52 -14.22
CA GLU A 253 -32.15 -16.55 -12.83
C GLU A 253 -32.30 -17.97 -12.25
N LYS A 254 -32.68 -18.95 -13.07
CA LYS A 254 -32.87 -20.34 -12.64
C LYS A 254 -31.56 -21.11 -12.47
N VAL A 255 -30.47 -20.60 -13.04
CA VAL A 255 -29.19 -21.31 -13.08
C VAL A 255 -28.06 -20.58 -12.37
N MET A 256 -28.20 -19.27 -12.13
CA MET A 256 -27.18 -18.47 -11.47
C MET A 256 -26.94 -18.89 -10.01
N THR A 257 -25.70 -18.74 -9.57
CA THR A 257 -25.37 -18.76 -8.15
C THR A 257 -25.83 -17.43 -7.53
N LYS A 258 -26.83 -17.52 -6.65
CA LYS A 258 -27.37 -16.37 -5.91
C LYS A 258 -26.42 -15.97 -4.77
N SER A 259 -26.40 -14.69 -4.43
CA SER A 259 -25.57 -14.14 -3.34
C SER A 259 -24.07 -14.46 -3.49
N PRO A 260 -23.42 -14.04 -4.59
CA PRO A 260 -22.00 -14.26 -4.79
C PRO A 260 -21.17 -13.47 -3.77
N GLN A 261 -19.92 -13.90 -3.55
CA GLN A 261 -18.94 -13.06 -2.86
C GLN A 261 -18.66 -11.82 -3.71
N VAL A 262 -18.58 -10.67 -3.05
CA VAL A 262 -18.35 -9.36 -3.68
C VAL A 262 -17.33 -8.57 -2.88
N VAL A 263 -16.71 -7.60 -3.52
CA VAL A 263 -15.79 -6.64 -2.88
C VAL A 263 -16.19 -5.21 -3.20
N GLN A 264 -15.65 -4.26 -2.45
CA GLN A 264 -15.83 -2.83 -2.67
C GLN A 264 -14.55 -2.23 -3.25
N GLU A 265 -14.66 -1.02 -3.81
CA GLU A 265 -13.53 -0.29 -4.40
C GLU A 265 -12.33 -0.13 -3.47
N LYS A 266 -12.59 0.08 -2.17
CA LYS A 266 -11.58 0.28 -1.12
C LYS A 266 -11.10 -1.02 -0.47
N THR A 267 -11.50 -2.18 -0.99
CA THR A 267 -10.97 -3.46 -0.52
C THR A 267 -9.53 -3.63 -1.01
N SER A 268 -8.61 -4.09 -0.16
CA SER A 268 -7.21 -4.27 -0.53
C SER A 268 -7.02 -5.48 -1.45
N ILE A 269 -6.11 -5.38 -2.42
CA ILE A 269 -5.80 -6.49 -3.34
C ILE A 269 -5.30 -7.73 -2.61
N ALA A 270 -4.54 -7.55 -1.52
CA ALA A 270 -4.10 -8.68 -0.68
C ALA A 270 -5.29 -9.48 -0.10
N TYR A 271 -6.34 -8.79 0.37
CA TYR A 271 -7.54 -9.43 0.88
C TYR A 271 -8.34 -10.11 -0.24
N VAL A 272 -8.46 -9.47 -1.41
CA VAL A 272 -9.11 -10.07 -2.59
C VAL A 272 -8.37 -11.35 -3.01
N ALA A 273 -7.04 -11.31 -3.05
CA ALA A 273 -6.21 -12.47 -3.37
C ALA A 273 -6.45 -13.61 -2.37
N HIS A 274 -6.44 -13.32 -1.07
CA HIS A 274 -6.72 -14.29 -0.03
C HIS A 274 -8.12 -14.92 -0.20
N MET A 275 -9.15 -14.09 -0.44
CA MET A 275 -10.52 -14.58 -0.67
C MET A 275 -10.62 -15.46 -1.92
N MET A 276 -9.99 -15.06 -3.02
CA MET A 276 -9.99 -15.83 -4.28
C MET A 276 -9.36 -17.22 -4.14
N VAL A 277 -8.37 -17.34 -3.26
CA VAL A 277 -7.71 -18.59 -2.95
C VAL A 277 -8.60 -19.44 -2.05
N TRP A 278 -9.03 -18.87 -0.93
CA TRP A 278 -9.82 -19.55 0.09
C TRP A 278 -11.13 -20.11 -0.44
N GLU A 279 -11.84 -19.32 -1.24
CA GLU A 279 -13.14 -19.69 -1.80
C GLU A 279 -13.02 -20.34 -3.19
N GLY A 280 -11.79 -20.46 -3.74
CA GLY A 280 -11.57 -20.98 -5.09
C GLY A 280 -12.21 -20.11 -6.20
N ILE A 281 -12.39 -18.81 -5.95
CA ILE A 281 -13.05 -17.88 -6.86
C ILE A 281 -12.04 -17.29 -7.85
N GLU A 282 -12.37 -17.34 -9.14
CA GLU A 282 -11.52 -16.77 -10.20
C GLU A 282 -11.90 -15.33 -10.58
N VAL A 283 -13.14 -14.93 -10.28
CA VAL A 283 -13.71 -13.64 -10.68
C VAL A 283 -14.63 -13.15 -9.57
N ILE A 284 -14.40 -11.92 -9.10
CA ILE A 284 -15.19 -11.29 -8.05
C ILE A 284 -15.84 -10.01 -8.59
N PRO A 285 -17.18 -9.89 -8.53
CA PRO A 285 -17.88 -8.64 -8.82
C PRO A 285 -17.53 -7.55 -7.79
N VAL A 286 -17.33 -6.34 -8.27
CA VAL A 286 -17.13 -5.15 -7.44
C VAL A 286 -18.44 -4.38 -7.38
N VAL A 287 -18.90 -4.06 -6.18
CA VAL A 287 -20.16 -3.35 -5.95
C VAL A 287 -19.97 -2.06 -5.16
N ASP A 288 -20.87 -1.10 -5.38
CA ASP A 288 -20.97 0.08 -4.55
C ASP A 288 -21.68 -0.22 -3.21
N THR A 289 -21.87 0.82 -2.38
CA THR A 289 -22.58 0.72 -1.10
C THR A 289 -24.07 0.37 -1.24
N SER A 290 -24.66 0.59 -2.41
CA SER A 290 -26.05 0.24 -2.74
C SER A 290 -26.17 -1.13 -3.42
N TYR A 291 -25.08 -1.89 -3.50
CA TYR A 291 -24.99 -3.20 -4.14
C TYR A 291 -25.18 -3.19 -5.66
N ASN A 292 -24.97 -2.03 -6.30
CA ASN A 292 -24.93 -1.92 -7.75
C ASN A 292 -23.59 -2.44 -8.26
N LEU A 293 -23.61 -3.17 -9.38
CA LEU A 293 -22.38 -3.60 -10.04
C LEU A 293 -21.65 -2.38 -10.61
N ILE A 294 -20.40 -2.18 -10.20
CA ILE A 294 -19.53 -1.09 -10.68
C ILE A 294 -18.28 -1.59 -11.38
N GLY A 295 -17.93 -2.86 -11.19
CA GLY A 295 -16.72 -3.43 -11.77
C GLY A 295 -16.60 -4.93 -11.57
N LEU A 296 -15.50 -5.48 -12.04
CA LEU A 296 -15.13 -6.88 -11.87
C LEU A 296 -13.62 -6.98 -11.74
N VAL A 297 -13.16 -7.86 -10.86
CA VAL A 297 -11.74 -8.17 -10.68
C VAL A 297 -11.52 -9.65 -10.95
N SER A 298 -10.59 -9.97 -11.84
CA SER A 298 -10.17 -11.35 -12.08
C SER A 298 -8.94 -11.71 -11.24
N ARG A 299 -8.75 -13.01 -11.02
CA ARG A 299 -7.54 -13.54 -10.37
C ARG A 299 -6.27 -13.12 -11.10
N GLN A 300 -6.31 -13.02 -12.43
CA GLN A 300 -5.17 -12.60 -13.23
C GLN A 300 -4.80 -11.14 -12.95
N ASP A 301 -5.78 -10.25 -12.85
CA ASP A 301 -5.54 -8.83 -12.54
C ASP A 301 -4.90 -8.67 -11.15
N VAL A 302 -5.43 -9.42 -10.17
CA VAL A 302 -4.91 -9.44 -8.80
C VAL A 302 -3.47 -9.92 -8.76
N LEU A 303 -3.16 -11.05 -9.41
CA LEU A 303 -1.81 -11.61 -9.42
C LEU A 303 -0.82 -10.68 -10.14
N LYS A 304 -1.23 -10.06 -11.25
CA LYS A 304 -0.42 -9.08 -11.97
C LYS A 304 -0.10 -7.87 -11.09
N ALA A 305 -1.10 -7.32 -10.40
CA ALA A 305 -0.92 -6.20 -9.49
C ALA A 305 0.03 -6.55 -8.34
N LEU A 306 -0.11 -7.74 -7.74
CA LEU A 306 0.79 -8.20 -6.68
C LEU A 306 2.24 -8.36 -7.17
N GLN A 307 2.45 -8.80 -8.41
CA GLN A 307 3.79 -8.90 -9.01
C GLN A 307 4.41 -7.52 -9.29
N GLU A 308 3.62 -6.54 -9.73
CA GLU A 308 4.09 -5.17 -9.95
C GLU A 308 4.53 -4.53 -8.63
N ILE A 309 3.80 -4.75 -7.53
CA ILE A 309 4.19 -4.30 -6.18
C ILE A 309 5.54 -4.91 -5.77
N GLN A 310 5.78 -6.19 -6.06
CA GLN A 310 7.06 -6.86 -5.73
C GLN A 310 8.25 -6.35 -6.56
N ARG A 311 8.01 -5.75 -7.74
CA ARG A 311 9.08 -5.24 -8.62
C ARG A 311 9.49 -3.80 -8.33
N GLN A 312 8.74 -3.09 -7.49
CA GLN A 312 9.11 -1.73 -7.10
C GLN A 312 10.39 -1.78 -6.24
N PRO A 313 11.43 -0.98 -6.57
CA PRO A 313 12.64 -0.92 -5.77
C PRO A 313 12.28 -0.36 -4.38
N GLN A 314 12.29 -1.23 -3.38
CA GLN A 314 12.04 -0.87 -1.98
C GLN A 314 13.37 -0.56 -1.30
N VAL A 315 13.38 0.45 -0.44
CA VAL A 315 14.52 0.81 0.41
C VAL A 315 14.17 0.38 1.83
N GLY A 316 14.81 -0.69 2.29
CA GLY A 316 14.58 -1.30 3.62
C GLY A 316 13.89 -2.65 3.53
N ASP A 317 14.43 -3.63 4.27
CA ASP A 317 13.90 -4.99 4.33
C ASP A 317 12.84 -5.10 5.45
N THR A 318 11.67 -5.68 5.16
CA THR A 318 10.74 -6.12 6.21
C THR A 318 11.33 -7.32 6.97
N ILE A 319 10.73 -7.70 8.11
CA ILE A 319 11.15 -8.92 8.83
C ILE A 319 11.09 -10.16 7.93
N ASP A 320 10.06 -10.27 7.09
CA ASP A 320 9.93 -11.36 6.13
C ASP A 320 11.05 -11.30 5.07
N ASP A 321 11.43 -10.12 4.59
CA ASP A 321 12.53 -9.94 3.64
C ASP A 321 13.89 -10.28 4.27
N ILE A 322 14.11 -9.90 5.54
CA ILE A 322 15.30 -10.27 6.31
C ILE A 322 15.37 -11.79 6.47
N VAL A 323 14.27 -12.43 6.86
CA VAL A 323 14.19 -13.89 7.00
C VAL A 323 14.46 -14.56 5.65
N ALA A 324 13.78 -14.12 4.58
CA ALA A 324 13.93 -14.71 3.26
C ALA A 324 15.36 -14.55 2.71
N SER A 325 15.96 -13.36 2.79
CA SER A 325 17.31 -13.11 2.30
C SER A 325 18.39 -13.90 3.07
N ASN A 326 18.17 -14.18 4.35
CA ASN A 326 19.12 -14.89 5.21
C ASN A 326 18.86 -16.40 5.33
N LEU A 327 17.76 -16.92 4.78
CA LEU A 327 17.48 -18.35 4.76
C LEU A 327 18.16 -19.00 3.55
N LYS A 328 19.06 -19.95 3.78
CA LYS A 328 19.83 -20.64 2.73
C LYS A 328 19.48 -22.13 2.70
N ALA A 329 19.31 -22.71 1.53
CA ALA A 329 19.15 -24.16 1.42
C ALA A 329 20.48 -24.85 1.73
N ILE A 330 20.45 -25.89 2.57
CA ILE A 330 21.64 -26.71 2.89
C ILE A 330 21.87 -27.77 1.81
N ASN A 331 20.81 -28.19 1.12
CA ASN A 331 20.85 -29.21 0.08
C ASN A 331 20.10 -28.79 -1.19
N GLU A 332 20.44 -29.43 -2.30
CA GLU A 332 19.78 -29.19 -3.60
C GLU A 332 18.29 -29.55 -3.56
N GLU A 333 17.93 -30.54 -2.75
CA GLU A 333 16.54 -30.97 -2.51
C GLU A 333 15.72 -29.94 -1.70
N GLN A 334 16.36 -28.91 -1.13
CA GLN A 334 15.76 -27.89 -0.25
C GLN A 334 14.85 -28.46 0.85
N THR A 335 15.24 -29.59 1.42
CA THR A 335 14.54 -30.22 2.56
C THR A 335 15.10 -29.75 3.90
N ALA A 336 16.19 -28.98 3.87
CA ALA A 336 16.76 -28.34 5.05
C ALA A 336 17.30 -26.96 4.70
N PHE A 337 17.13 -26.02 5.64
CA PHE A 337 17.55 -24.64 5.51
C PHE A 337 18.39 -24.21 6.71
N GLU A 338 19.30 -23.29 6.47
CA GLU A 338 20.15 -22.66 7.46
C GLU A 338 19.85 -21.16 7.53
N THR A 339 19.81 -20.60 8.73
CA THR A 339 19.80 -19.15 8.91
C THR A 339 20.54 -18.74 10.19
N LYS A 340 21.11 -17.54 10.20
CA LYS A 340 21.78 -16.97 11.35
C LYS A 340 20.89 -15.95 12.04
N VAL A 341 20.78 -16.01 13.37
CA VAL A 341 19.97 -15.05 14.15
C VAL A 341 20.68 -13.71 14.22
N LEU A 342 20.15 -12.72 13.50
CA LEU A 342 20.65 -11.35 13.48
C LEU A 342 20.09 -10.51 14.64
N PRO A 343 20.75 -9.40 15.04
CA PRO A 343 20.24 -8.50 16.08
C PRO A 343 18.79 -8.05 15.85
N GLN A 344 18.42 -7.75 14.60
CA GLN A 344 17.09 -7.30 14.20
C GLN A 344 16.00 -8.38 14.39
N MET A 345 16.40 -9.64 14.60
CA MET A 345 15.51 -10.78 14.81
C MET A 345 15.22 -11.05 16.29
N THR A 346 15.87 -10.32 17.20
CA THR A 346 15.80 -10.57 18.64
C THR A 346 14.70 -9.77 19.34
N ASN A 347 14.21 -10.30 20.46
CA ASN A 347 13.32 -9.60 21.38
C ASN A 347 14.12 -8.79 22.41
N GLN A 348 13.42 -8.11 23.33
CA GLN A 348 14.03 -7.28 24.37
C GLN A 348 14.96 -8.05 25.35
N LEU A 349 14.86 -9.38 25.40
CA LEU A 349 15.68 -10.25 26.23
C LEU A 349 16.94 -10.75 25.50
N GLY A 350 17.18 -10.32 24.26
CA GLY A 350 18.33 -10.73 23.46
C GLY A 350 18.22 -12.16 22.89
N THR A 351 17.03 -12.74 22.91
CA THR A 351 16.74 -14.05 22.30
C THR A 351 15.94 -13.85 21.01
N LEU A 352 15.95 -14.83 20.11
CA LEU A 352 15.12 -14.83 18.90
C LEU A 352 13.66 -14.55 19.24
N SER A 353 13.05 -13.60 18.53
CA SER A 353 11.65 -13.21 18.70
C SER A 353 10.72 -14.30 18.17
N ASP A 354 9.66 -14.62 18.92
CA ASP A 354 8.67 -15.65 18.58
C ASP A 354 8.01 -15.41 17.21
N GLY A 355 7.77 -14.13 16.87
CA GLY A 355 7.22 -13.75 15.56
C GLY A 355 8.20 -14.06 14.42
N VAL A 356 9.48 -13.76 14.63
CA VAL A 356 10.54 -14.04 13.64
C VAL A 356 10.77 -15.55 13.51
N PHE A 357 10.73 -16.28 14.62
CA PHE A 357 10.81 -17.74 14.63
C PHE A 357 9.68 -18.37 13.79
N THR A 358 8.46 -17.83 13.91
CA THR A 358 7.29 -18.24 13.13
C THR A 358 7.46 -17.92 11.63
N ALA A 359 8.02 -16.74 11.31
CA ALA A 359 8.35 -16.35 9.94
C ALA A 359 9.39 -17.28 9.31
N ILE A 360 10.47 -17.64 10.04
CA ILE A 360 11.48 -18.60 9.57
C ILE A 360 10.84 -19.95 9.24
N ILE A 361 9.97 -20.48 10.11
CA ILE A 361 9.26 -21.75 9.89
C ILE A 361 8.40 -21.66 8.62
N THR A 362 7.68 -20.56 8.45
CA THR A 362 6.77 -20.34 7.32
C THR A 362 7.54 -20.24 6.01
N GLU A 363 8.62 -19.47 5.97
CA GLU A 363 9.45 -19.28 4.78
C GLU A 363 10.15 -20.58 4.35
N ALA A 364 10.72 -21.33 5.30
CA ALA A 364 11.32 -22.64 5.03
C ALA A 364 10.28 -23.63 4.46
N SER A 365 9.06 -23.62 5.01
CA SER A 365 7.96 -24.46 4.52
C SER A 365 7.51 -24.09 3.12
N SER A 366 7.42 -22.80 2.82
CA SER A 366 7.08 -22.26 1.51
C SER A 366 8.11 -22.72 0.45
N ARG A 367 9.40 -22.58 0.74
CA ARG A 367 10.48 -23.00 -0.17
C ARG A 367 10.51 -24.51 -0.43
N ALA A 368 10.33 -25.31 0.61
CA ALA A 368 10.26 -26.77 0.49
C ALA A 368 9.11 -27.21 -0.44
N LEU A 369 7.97 -26.51 -0.41
CA LEU A 369 6.84 -26.81 -1.30
C LEU A 369 7.06 -26.35 -2.75
N LEU A 370 7.70 -25.20 -2.96
CA LEU A 370 7.95 -24.66 -4.30
C LEU A 370 8.79 -25.63 -5.17
N GLN A 371 9.74 -26.35 -4.58
CA GLN A 371 10.52 -27.41 -5.25
C GLN A 371 9.63 -28.56 -5.77
N MET A 372 8.51 -28.86 -5.10
CA MET A 372 7.60 -29.94 -5.49
C MET A 372 6.60 -29.55 -6.60
N LYS A 373 6.83 -28.42 -7.30
CA LYS A 373 5.95 -27.87 -8.35
C LYS A 373 4.53 -27.50 -7.88
N LYS A 374 4.36 -27.17 -6.61
CA LYS A 374 3.09 -26.67 -6.05
C LYS A 374 3.28 -25.19 -5.73
N GLY A 375 2.34 -24.34 -6.13
CA GLY A 375 2.53 -22.90 -6.21
C GLY A 375 2.63 -22.18 -4.86
N ASN A 376 2.21 -20.91 -4.80
CA ASN A 376 2.44 -20.09 -3.61
C ASN A 376 1.64 -20.63 -2.40
N LEU A 377 2.23 -20.53 -1.21
CA LEU A 377 1.63 -21.00 0.03
C LEU A 377 0.89 -19.88 0.76
N VAL A 378 -0.33 -20.16 1.24
CA VAL A 378 -1.06 -19.32 2.23
C VAL A 378 -1.26 -20.13 3.50
N VAL A 379 -0.68 -19.68 4.61
CA VAL A 379 -0.82 -20.33 5.91
C VAL A 379 -2.26 -20.17 6.41
N GLU A 380 -2.97 -21.26 6.68
CA GLU A 380 -4.28 -21.22 7.34
C GLU A 380 -4.12 -21.28 8.85
N THR A 381 -3.23 -22.15 9.33
CA THR A 381 -2.99 -22.37 10.76
C THR A 381 -1.55 -22.78 10.97
N ILE A 382 -0.94 -22.22 12.01
CA ILE A 382 0.38 -22.60 12.47
C ILE A 382 0.37 -22.73 13.98
N THR A 383 0.88 -23.86 14.48
CA THR A 383 1.13 -24.08 15.91
C THR A 383 2.62 -24.21 16.11
N VAL A 384 3.20 -23.32 16.91
CA VAL A 384 4.64 -23.32 17.20
C VAL A 384 4.87 -23.62 18.68
N SER A 385 5.73 -24.59 18.95
CA SER A 385 6.24 -24.91 20.27
C SER A 385 7.67 -24.39 20.39
N PHE A 386 7.85 -23.34 21.19
CA PHE A 386 9.16 -22.79 21.54
C PHE A 386 9.75 -23.61 22.70
N ILE A 387 10.69 -24.51 22.39
CA ILE A 387 11.20 -25.48 23.37
C ILE A 387 12.37 -24.88 24.16
N LYS A 388 13.24 -24.11 23.50
CA LYS A 388 14.38 -23.42 24.13
C LYS A 388 14.57 -22.03 23.54
N PRO A 389 14.99 -21.04 24.35
CA PRO A 389 15.39 -19.74 23.83
C PRO A 389 16.61 -19.90 22.92
N VAL A 390 16.61 -19.16 21.81
CA VAL A 390 17.73 -19.11 20.86
C VAL A 390 18.43 -17.78 21.02
N GLN A 391 19.75 -17.77 21.15
CA GLN A 391 20.51 -16.53 21.35
C GLN A 391 20.79 -15.82 20.03
N ILE A 392 21.14 -14.54 20.12
CA ILE A 392 21.71 -13.80 19.00
C ILE A 392 22.97 -14.50 18.47
N GLU A 393 23.26 -14.35 17.18
CA GLU A 393 24.40 -14.96 16.46
C GLU A 393 24.35 -16.50 16.33
N SER A 394 23.37 -17.17 16.94
CA SER A 394 23.13 -18.61 16.77
C SER A 394 22.80 -18.95 15.31
N THR A 395 23.30 -20.09 14.85
CA THR A 395 22.92 -20.68 13.56
C THR A 395 21.83 -21.72 13.77
N LEU A 396 20.71 -21.57 13.06
CA LEU A 396 19.58 -22.48 13.10
C LEU A 396 19.53 -23.34 11.84
N ILE A 397 19.18 -24.61 12.03
CA ILE A 397 18.86 -25.56 10.98
C ILE A 397 17.37 -25.86 11.03
N ILE A 398 16.66 -25.59 9.93
CA ILE A 398 15.22 -25.74 9.81
C ILE A 398 14.92 -26.87 8.84
N LYS A 399 14.19 -27.89 9.32
CA LYS A 399 13.88 -29.10 8.56
C LYS A 399 12.35 -29.21 8.41
N PRO A 400 11.78 -28.64 7.33
CA PRO A 400 10.39 -28.89 6.99
C PRO A 400 10.21 -30.31 6.44
N LYS A 401 9.25 -31.03 7.00
CA LYS A 401 8.82 -32.35 6.60
C LYS A 401 7.36 -32.28 6.19
N ILE A 402 7.13 -32.43 4.90
CA ILE A 402 5.80 -32.50 4.32
C ILE A 402 5.14 -33.81 4.77
N LEU A 403 4.05 -33.71 5.53
CA LEU A 403 3.29 -34.85 6.03
C LEU A 403 2.23 -35.30 5.03
N GLU A 404 1.53 -34.33 4.45
CA GLU A 404 0.40 -34.57 3.56
C GLU A 404 0.32 -33.43 2.54
N THR A 405 0.08 -33.75 1.27
CA THR A 405 -0.23 -32.73 0.27
C THR A 405 -1.40 -33.16 -0.60
N GLY A 406 -2.41 -32.32 -0.66
CA GLY A 406 -3.50 -32.42 -1.61
C GLY A 406 -3.24 -31.58 -2.87
N ARG A 407 -4.31 -31.34 -3.63
CA ARG A 407 -4.29 -30.38 -4.75
C ARG A 407 -4.28 -28.93 -4.26
N ILE A 408 -5.02 -28.66 -3.19
CA ILE A 408 -5.27 -27.30 -2.68
C ILE A 408 -4.75 -27.08 -1.25
N TYR A 409 -4.24 -28.11 -0.58
CA TYR A 409 -3.78 -28.02 0.80
C TYR A 409 -2.44 -28.74 1.02
N ALA A 410 -1.71 -28.34 2.05
CA ALA A 410 -0.50 -28.98 2.53
C ALA A 410 -0.44 -28.97 4.05
N LYS A 411 0.09 -30.05 4.63
CA LYS A 411 0.42 -30.17 6.06
C LYS A 411 1.91 -30.43 6.21
N ILE A 412 2.57 -29.63 7.05
CA ILE A 412 4.01 -29.63 7.19
C ILE A 412 4.38 -29.64 8.67
N ASP A 413 5.18 -30.62 9.08
CA ASP A 413 5.86 -30.62 10.38
C ASP A 413 7.24 -29.99 10.20
N VAL A 414 7.62 -29.07 11.07
CA VAL A 414 8.89 -28.35 10.96
C VAL A 414 9.65 -28.53 12.26
N SER A 415 10.87 -29.03 12.16
CA SER A 415 11.78 -29.12 13.30
C SER A 415 12.91 -28.11 13.16
N VAL A 416 13.13 -27.31 14.21
CA VAL A 416 14.17 -26.27 14.26
C VAL A 416 15.23 -26.69 15.26
N TYR A 417 16.48 -26.70 14.80
CA TYR A 417 17.65 -27.12 15.55
C TYR A 417 18.62 -25.96 15.73
N HIS A 418 19.25 -25.91 16.89
CA HIS A 418 20.50 -25.19 17.11
C HIS A 418 21.56 -26.23 17.47
N GLU A 419 22.62 -26.33 16.68
CA GLU A 419 23.54 -27.48 16.71
C GLU A 419 22.74 -28.79 16.53
N ASP A 420 22.88 -29.75 17.45
CA ASP A 420 22.16 -31.03 17.44
C ASP A 420 20.91 -31.04 18.34
N LYS A 421 20.53 -29.90 18.93
CA LYS A 421 19.42 -29.81 19.89
C LYS A 421 18.20 -29.16 19.25
N ILE A 422 17.04 -29.77 19.43
CA ILE A 422 15.76 -29.17 19.04
C ILE A 422 15.50 -27.97 19.95
N VAL A 423 15.27 -26.81 19.32
CA VAL A 423 14.93 -25.55 19.98
C VAL A 423 13.47 -25.15 19.74
N GLY A 424 12.83 -25.69 18.70
CA GLY A 424 11.40 -25.56 18.51
C GLY A 424 10.83 -26.51 17.46
N LYS A 425 9.50 -26.58 17.44
CA LYS A 425 8.73 -27.33 16.46
C LYS A 425 7.55 -26.51 15.96
N GLY A 426 7.21 -26.65 14.68
CA GLY A 426 6.04 -26.04 14.06
C GLY A 426 5.19 -27.11 13.38
N LEU A 427 3.87 -27.00 13.49
CA LEU A 427 2.93 -27.71 12.63
C LEU A 427 2.13 -26.69 11.84
N LEU A 428 2.23 -26.77 10.53
CA LEU A 428 1.64 -25.82 9.58
C LEU A 428 0.60 -26.53 8.71
N MET A 429 -0.57 -25.90 8.59
CA MET A 429 -1.58 -26.22 7.59
C MET A 429 -1.73 -25.02 6.67
N ALA A 430 -1.70 -25.27 5.36
CA ALA A 430 -1.69 -24.22 4.38
C ALA A 430 -2.47 -24.59 3.11
N GLN A 431 -2.98 -23.57 2.43
CA GLN A 431 -3.52 -23.70 1.08
C GLN A 431 -2.46 -23.42 0.03
N LEU A 432 -2.60 -24.09 -1.12
CA LEU A 432 -1.72 -23.95 -2.26
C LEU A 432 -2.43 -23.14 -3.35
N ILE A 433 -1.77 -22.09 -3.82
CA ILE A 433 -2.20 -21.26 -4.95
C ILE A 433 -1.45 -21.71 -6.19
N ASP A 434 -2.14 -22.34 -7.14
CA ASP A 434 -1.57 -22.57 -8.47
C ASP A 434 -1.18 -21.25 -9.13
N ARG A 435 0.03 -21.19 -9.68
CA ARG A 435 0.58 -20.02 -10.39
C ARG A 435 -0.12 -19.74 -11.71
#